data_AF-A0A929GHG1-F1
#
_entry.id   AF-A0A929GHG1-F1
#
_cell.length_a   1.000
_cell.length_b   1.000
_cell.length_c   1.000
_cell.angle_alpha   90.00
_cell.angle_beta   90.00
_cell.angle_gamma   90.00
#
_symmetry.space_group_name_H-M   'P 1'
#
loop_
_entity.id
_entity.type
_entity.pdbx_description
1 polymer ?
#
loop_
_entity_poly.entity_id
_entity_poly.type
_entity_poly.pdbx_seq_one_letter_code
_entity_poly.pdbx_strand_id
1 'polypeptide(L)'
;MSIEYVATICPYCSCGCGLYLVVKDGEIIGQEPWKEHPINEGSNCPKGRNAYQYIYSKDRLKTPLIRKNGSLQESSWKEALDLISSKLREATPENFGFIASCRNSNEDSYVMQKFTRVVMGSN
;
A
#
# COMPACT_ATOMS: atom_id res chain seq x y z
N MET A 1 -2.27 -19.66 -22.33
CA MET A 1 -1.71 -18.42 -21.76
C MET A 1 -2.63 -17.29 -22.17
N SER A 2 -3.41 -16.75 -21.24
CA SER A 2 -4.26 -15.58 -21.46
C SER A 2 -3.50 -14.31 -21.05
N ILE A 3 -3.65 -13.26 -21.84
CA ILE A 3 -3.24 -11.90 -21.45
C ILE A 3 -4.52 -11.18 -21.04
N GLU A 4 -4.51 -10.56 -19.87
CA GLU A 4 -5.61 -9.80 -19.31
C GLU A 4 -5.21 -8.34 -19.14
N TYR A 5 -6.14 -7.45 -19.47
CA TYR A 5 -5.98 -6.01 -19.28
C TYR A 5 -6.84 -5.60 -18.09
N VAL A 6 -6.20 -5.32 -16.96
CA VAL A 6 -6.90 -4.98 -15.71
C VAL A 6 -6.88 -3.47 -15.52
N ALA A 7 -8.06 -2.85 -15.55
CA ALA A 7 -8.22 -1.42 -15.32
C ALA A 7 -7.85 -1.05 -13.88
N THR A 8 -7.06 0.01 -13.71
CA THR A 8 -6.71 0.56 -12.40
C THR A 8 -6.30 2.03 -12.49
N ILE A 9 -5.95 2.62 -11.36
CA ILE A 9 -5.55 4.02 -11.22
C ILE A 9 -4.05 4.11 -10.92
N CYS A 10 -3.39 5.09 -11.54
CA CYS A 10 -1.99 5.42 -11.30
C CYS A 10 -1.77 5.81 -9.81
N PRO A 11 -0.86 5.14 -9.08
CA PRO A 11 -0.70 5.36 -7.65
C PRO A 11 0.23 6.54 -7.32
N TYR A 12 0.56 7.44 -8.25
CA TYR A 12 1.62 8.44 -8.04
C TYR A 12 1.14 9.81 -7.58
N CYS A 13 0.71 10.68 -8.50
CA CYS A 13 0.22 12.00 -8.17
C CYS A 13 -1.29 11.96 -7.93
N SER A 14 -1.83 13.06 -7.41
CA SER A 14 -3.27 13.21 -7.10
C SER A 14 -4.16 13.36 -8.35
N CYS A 15 -3.61 13.34 -9.57
CA CYS A 15 -4.41 13.48 -10.78
C CYS A 15 -5.41 12.33 -10.94
N GLY A 16 -5.05 11.10 -10.54
CA GLY A 16 -5.93 9.95 -10.69
C GLY A 16 -6.05 9.42 -12.12
N CYS A 17 -4.95 9.44 -12.89
CA CYS A 17 -4.95 8.92 -14.27
C CYS A 17 -5.25 7.42 -14.31
N GLY A 18 -6.07 6.99 -15.27
CA GLY A 18 -6.36 5.58 -15.53
C GLY A 18 -5.29 4.91 -16.37
N LEU A 19 -5.11 3.61 -16.15
CA LEU A 19 -4.24 2.73 -16.91
C LEU A 19 -4.76 1.29 -16.87
N TYR A 20 -4.30 0.47 -17.82
CA TYR A 20 -4.45 -0.98 -17.78
C TYR A 20 -3.13 -1.61 -17.33
N LEU A 21 -3.18 -2.51 -16.35
CA LEU A 21 -2.10 -3.46 -16.11
C LEU A 21 -2.24 -4.61 -17.11
N VAL A 22 -1.14 -4.94 -17.79
CA VAL A 22 -1.08 -6.11 -18.67
C VAL A 22 -0.63 -7.29 -17.84
N VAL A 23 -1.54 -8.21 -17.56
CA VAL A 23 -1.31 -9.37 -16.69
C VAL A 23 -1.23 -10.62 -17.56
N LYS A 24 -0.19 -11.44 -17.32
CA LYS A 24 -0.02 -12.73 -17.95
C LYS A 24 0.30 -13.75 -16.87
N ASP A 25 -0.49 -14.82 -16.81
CA ASP A 25 -0.30 -15.93 -15.86
C ASP A 25 -0.18 -15.45 -14.38
N GLY A 26 -0.93 -14.40 -14.02
CA GLY A 26 -0.94 -13.80 -12.68
C GLY A 26 0.16 -12.77 -12.41
N GLU A 27 1.07 -12.53 -13.36
CA GLU A 27 2.14 -11.55 -13.24
C GLU A 27 1.89 -10.33 -14.13
N ILE A 28 2.20 -9.14 -13.61
CA ILE A 28 2.14 -7.90 -14.37
C ILE A 28 3.39 -7.81 -15.24
N ILE A 29 3.19 -7.93 -16.55
CA ILE A 29 4.26 -7.88 -17.55
C ILE A 29 4.40 -6.48 -18.18
N GLY A 30 3.41 -5.62 -18.01
CA GLY A 30 3.40 -4.29 -18.62
C GLY A 30 2.23 -3.41 -18.18
N GLN A 31 2.16 -2.25 -18.80
CA GLN A 31 1.07 -1.28 -18.64
C GLN A 31 0.71 -0.70 -20.00
N GLU A 32 -0.59 -0.50 -20.24
CA GLU A 32 -1.12 0.17 -21.42
C GLU A 32 -2.03 1.34 -21.02
N PRO A 33 -2.10 2.40 -21.85
CA PRO A 33 -2.93 3.55 -21.54
C PRO A 33 -4.42 3.21 -21.63
N TRP A 34 -5.19 3.68 -20.66
CA TRP A 34 -6.65 3.65 -20.75
C TRP A 34 -7.13 4.86 -21.55
N LYS A 35 -7.35 4.66 -22.85
CA LYS A 35 -7.65 5.72 -23.82
C LYS A 35 -8.91 6.51 -23.49
N GLU A 36 -9.93 5.84 -23.00
CA GLU A 36 -11.25 6.41 -22.70
C GLU A 36 -11.34 7.01 -21.28
N HIS A 37 -10.25 6.97 -20.50
CA HIS A 37 -10.30 7.45 -19.12
C HIS A 37 -10.47 8.98 -19.06
N PRO A 38 -11.46 9.51 -18.30
CA PRO A 38 -11.88 10.91 -18.38
C PRO A 38 -10.83 11.93 -17.91
N ILE A 39 -9.84 11.49 -17.14
CA ILE A 39 -8.81 12.38 -16.57
C ILE A 39 -7.63 12.58 -17.52
N ASN A 40 -7.24 11.53 -18.25
CA ASN A 40 -5.97 11.53 -18.97
C ASN A 40 -6.09 11.13 -20.43
N GLU A 41 -7.24 10.64 -20.89
CA GLU A 41 -7.50 10.36 -22.32
C GLU A 41 -6.38 9.50 -22.95
N GLY A 42 -5.90 8.49 -22.20
CA GLY A 42 -4.79 7.63 -22.60
C GLY A 42 -3.38 8.22 -22.45
N SER A 43 -3.21 9.43 -21.94
CA SER A 43 -1.92 10.07 -21.76
C SER A 43 -1.34 9.82 -20.36
N ASN A 44 -0.50 8.79 -20.22
CA ASN A 44 0.28 8.57 -18.98
C ASN A 44 1.69 9.19 -19.08
N CYS A 45 2.15 9.85 -18.00
CA CYS A 45 3.52 10.35 -17.88
C CYS A 45 4.54 9.21 -17.63
N PRO A 46 5.85 9.48 -17.67
CA PRO A 46 6.87 8.44 -17.48
C PRO A 46 6.75 7.67 -16.15
N LYS A 47 6.29 8.32 -15.07
CA LYS A 47 6.04 7.65 -13.79
C LYS A 47 4.88 6.65 -13.91
N GLY A 48 3.74 7.10 -14.44
CA GLY A 48 2.57 6.23 -14.64
C GLY A 48 2.87 5.03 -15.53
N ARG A 49 3.66 5.23 -16.59
CA ARG A 49 4.04 4.14 -17.52
C ARG A 49 4.87 3.04 -16.90
N ASN A 50 5.60 3.34 -15.83
CA ASN A 50 6.49 2.41 -15.15
C ASN A 50 6.01 2.05 -13.74
N ALA A 51 4.74 2.35 -13.41
CA ALA A 51 4.22 2.27 -12.05
C ALA A 51 4.21 0.86 -11.45
N TYR A 52 4.23 -0.20 -12.26
CA TYR A 52 4.15 -1.57 -11.73
C TYR A 52 5.51 -2.14 -11.30
N GLN A 53 6.63 -1.57 -11.77
CA GLN A 53 7.95 -2.20 -11.64
C GLN A 53 8.40 -2.36 -10.18
N TYR A 54 8.07 -1.42 -9.29
CA TYR A 54 8.50 -1.46 -7.89
C TYR A 54 7.87 -2.64 -7.11
N ILE A 55 6.77 -3.22 -7.59
CA ILE A 55 6.10 -4.38 -7.00
C ILE A 55 7.05 -5.59 -6.99
N TYR A 56 7.99 -5.65 -7.95
CA TYR A 56 8.98 -6.70 -8.13
C TYR A 56 10.37 -6.34 -7.62
N SER A 57 10.53 -5.21 -6.92
CA SER A 57 11.82 -4.83 -6.33
C SER A 57 12.32 -5.93 -5.38
N LYS A 58 13.63 -6.19 -5.41
CA LYS A 58 14.30 -7.11 -4.48
C LYS A 58 14.26 -6.60 -3.04
N ASP A 59 14.17 -5.28 -2.86
CA ASP A 59 14.15 -4.63 -1.55
C ASP A 59 12.73 -4.58 -0.94
N ARG A 60 11.72 -5.11 -1.64
CA ARG A 60 10.34 -5.13 -1.12
C ARG A 60 10.26 -6.01 0.12
N LEU A 61 9.78 -5.44 1.22
CA LEU A 61 9.47 -6.19 2.44
C LEU A 61 8.34 -7.19 2.17
N LYS A 62 8.63 -8.48 2.41
CA LYS A 62 7.70 -9.60 2.24
C LYS A 62 7.33 -10.29 3.56
N THR A 63 8.12 -10.03 4.61
CA THR A 63 8.02 -10.63 5.93
C THR A 63 8.05 -9.52 7.00
N PRO A 64 7.30 -9.66 8.10
CA PRO A 64 7.42 -8.73 9.23
C PRO A 64 8.81 -8.81 9.86
N LEU A 65 9.37 -7.65 10.23
CA LEU A 65 10.66 -7.54 10.90
C LEU A 65 10.49 -6.94 12.30
N ILE A 66 11.09 -7.56 13.31
CA ILE A 66 11.10 -7.09 14.69
C ILE A 66 12.52 -6.71 15.09
N ARG A 67 12.67 -5.60 15.83
CA ARG A 67 13.97 -5.20 16.38
C ARG A 67 14.33 -6.06 17.59
N LYS A 68 15.42 -6.83 17.51
CA LYS A 68 15.97 -7.66 18.58
C LYS A 68 17.46 -7.36 18.71
N ASN A 69 17.92 -7.01 19.92
CA ASN A 69 19.34 -6.69 20.19
C ASN A 69 19.92 -5.62 19.24
N GLY A 70 19.14 -4.59 18.92
CA GLY A 70 19.56 -3.48 18.06
C GLY A 70 19.38 -3.70 16.56
N SER A 71 19.20 -4.94 16.07
CA SER A 71 19.02 -5.25 14.64
C SER A 71 17.60 -5.68 14.29
N LEU A 72 17.17 -5.46 13.04
CA LEU A 72 15.91 -5.98 12.52
C LEU A 72 16.08 -7.45 12.11
N GLN A 73 15.16 -8.30 12.54
CA GLN A 73 15.17 -9.74 12.26
C GLN A 73 13.78 -10.18 11.79
N GLU A 74 13.73 -11.13 10.86
CA GLU A 74 12.47 -11.69 10.37
C GLU A 74 11.65 -12.33 11.49
N SER A 75 10.33 -12.26 11.36
CA SER A 75 9.38 -12.75 12.35
C SER A 75 8.10 -13.26 11.68
N SER A 76 7.31 -14.02 12.42
CA SER A 76 5.98 -14.42 11.97
C SER A 76 4.97 -13.28 12.17
N TRP A 77 3.88 -13.30 11.39
CA TRP A 77 2.76 -12.38 11.59
C TRP A 77 2.18 -12.47 13.01
N LYS A 78 2.08 -13.68 13.57
CA LYS A 78 1.58 -13.86 14.93
C LYS A 78 2.47 -13.16 15.94
N GLU A 79 3.78 -13.40 15.88
CA GLU A 79 4.75 -12.76 16.79
C GLU A 79 4.73 -11.23 16.68
N ALA A 80 4.71 -10.71 15.45
CA ALA A 80 4.69 -9.27 15.20
C ALA A 80 3.40 -8.62 15.73
N LEU A 81 2.23 -9.21 15.47
CA LEU A 81 0.94 -8.68 15.91
C LEU A 81 0.76 -8.81 17.43
N ASP A 82 1.21 -9.92 18.04
CA ASP A 82 1.19 -10.09 19.49
C ASP A 82 2.04 -9.00 20.18
N LEU A 83 3.25 -8.73 19.65
CA LEU A 83 4.12 -7.68 20.16
C LEU A 83 3.49 -6.29 20.01
N ILE A 84 2.97 -5.95 18.82
CA ILE A 84 2.31 -4.67 18.57
C ILE A 84 1.12 -4.50 19.52
N SER A 85 0.27 -5.52 19.66
CA SER A 85 -0.92 -5.44 20.50
C SER A 85 -0.59 -5.28 21.99
N SER A 86 0.45 -5.96 22.49
CA SER A 86 0.88 -5.82 23.88
C SER A 86 1.39 -4.40 24.16
N LYS A 87 2.17 -3.81 23.25
CA LYS A 87 2.66 -2.44 23.38
C LYS A 87 1.57 -1.39 23.25
N LEU A 88 0.61 -1.57 22.34
CA LEU A 88 -0.51 -0.65 22.20
C LEU A 88 -1.44 -0.68 23.42
N ARG A 89 -1.59 -1.82 24.11
CA ARG A 89 -2.35 -1.89 25.37
C ARG A 89 -1.72 -1.11 26.52
N GLU A 90 -0.41 -0.85 26.47
CA GLU A 90 0.31 -0.03 27.44
C GLU A 90 0.21 1.47 27.13
N ALA A 91 -0.23 1.84 25.92
CA ALA A 91 -0.36 3.23 25.49
C ALA A 91 -1.65 3.89 26.02
N THR A 92 -1.62 5.22 26.13
CA THR A 92 -2.78 6.04 26.48
C THR A 92 -3.18 6.92 25.30
N PRO A 93 -4.41 7.47 25.26
CA PRO A 93 -4.82 8.37 24.19
C PRO A 93 -3.88 9.56 23.96
N GLU A 94 -3.23 10.06 25.00
CA GLU A 94 -2.35 11.23 24.99
C GLU A 94 -0.94 10.93 24.45
N ASN A 95 -0.52 9.67 24.47
CA ASN A 95 0.82 9.26 24.01
C ASN A 95 0.79 8.38 22.74
N PHE A 96 -0.41 8.08 22.23
CA PHE A 96 -0.61 7.41 20.96
C PHE A 96 -0.80 8.41 19.82
N GLY A 97 -0.22 8.11 18.67
CA GLY A 97 -0.48 8.81 17.42
C GLY A 97 -0.35 7.86 16.24
N PHE A 98 -1.10 8.15 15.17
CA PHE A 98 -1.06 7.37 13.94
C PHE A 98 -0.83 8.28 12.74
N ILE A 99 0.12 7.94 11.88
CA ILE A 99 0.39 8.67 10.63
C ILE A 99 0.00 7.76 9.47
N ALA A 100 -1.05 8.13 8.75
CA ALA A 100 -1.46 7.46 7.52
C ALA A 100 -0.68 8.01 6.32
N SER A 101 -0.52 7.17 5.29
CA SER A 101 0.12 7.57 4.04
C SER A 101 -0.94 8.11 3.06
N CYS A 102 -0.63 9.20 2.36
CA CYS A 102 -1.47 9.72 1.26
C CYS A 102 -1.54 8.78 0.04
N ARG A 103 -0.77 7.68 0.06
CA ARG A 103 -0.76 6.62 -0.97
C ARG A 103 -1.70 5.47 -0.64
N ASN A 104 -2.24 5.44 0.57
CA ASN A 104 -3.21 4.44 0.99
C ASN A 104 -4.55 4.69 0.30
N SER A 105 -5.40 3.66 0.27
CA SER A 105 -6.78 3.84 -0.13
C SER A 105 -7.57 4.67 0.89
N ASN A 106 -8.76 5.12 0.50
CA ASN A 106 -9.66 5.81 1.41
C ASN A 106 -10.17 4.83 2.49
N GLU A 107 -10.33 3.56 2.13
CA GLU A 107 -10.75 2.47 3.00
C GLU A 107 -9.69 2.18 4.06
N ASP A 108 -8.42 2.10 3.68
CA ASP A 108 -7.29 1.96 4.61
C ASP A 108 -7.25 3.16 5.58
N SER A 109 -7.38 4.37 5.05
CA SER A 109 -7.40 5.61 5.84
C SER A 109 -8.59 5.63 6.81
N TYR A 110 -9.75 5.13 6.38
CA TYR A 110 -10.94 4.99 7.20
C TYR A 110 -10.73 3.99 8.34
N VAL A 111 -10.12 2.83 8.06
CA VAL A 111 -9.80 1.83 9.09
C VAL A 111 -8.79 2.38 10.08
N MET A 112 -7.75 3.07 9.60
CA MET A 112 -6.72 3.69 10.43
C MET A 112 -7.31 4.75 11.37
N GLN A 113 -8.10 5.68 10.85
CA GLN A 113 -8.72 6.70 11.70
C GLN A 113 -9.72 6.10 12.69
N LYS A 114 -10.44 5.03 12.29
CA LYS A 114 -11.39 4.34 13.17
C LYS A 114 -10.65 3.62 14.30
N PHE A 115 -9.53 2.99 14.00
CA PHE A 115 -8.66 2.38 15.01
C PHE A 115 -8.16 3.43 16.01
N THR A 116 -7.62 4.55 15.52
CA THR A 116 -7.16 5.66 16.37
C THR A 116 -8.27 6.19 17.29
N ARG A 117 -9.46 6.46 16.75
CA ARG A 117 -10.55 7.09 17.50
C ARG A 117 -11.33 6.14 18.40
N VAL A 118 -11.65 4.95 17.90
CA VAL A 118 -12.54 4.02 18.61
C VAL A 118 -11.77 3.06 19.49
N VAL A 119 -10.62 2.56 19.02
CA VAL A 119 -9.84 1.55 19.76
C VAL A 119 -8.84 2.21 20.69
N MET A 120 -8.10 3.21 20.20
CA MET A 120 -7.07 3.89 20.99
C MET A 120 -7.59 5.12 21.74
N GLY A 121 -8.79 5.61 21.43
CA GLY A 121 -9.40 6.77 22.10
C GLY A 121 -8.72 8.11 21.82
N SER A 122 -7.84 8.19 20.82
CA SER A 122 -7.11 9.40 20.43
C SER A 122 -7.72 10.03 19.16
N ASN A 123 -7.27 11.22 18.73
CA ASN A 123 -7.89 11.97 17.62
C ASN A 123 -6.98 12.25 16.42
#